data_AF-A0A9D5QHZ6-F1
#
_entry.id   AF-A0A9D5QHZ6-F1
#
_cell.length_a   1.000
_cell.length_b   1.000
_cell.length_c   1.000
_cell.angle_alpha   90.00
_cell.angle_beta   90.00
_cell.angle_gamma   90.00
#
_symmetry.space_group_name_H-M   'P 1'
#
loop_
_entity.id
_entity.type
_entity.pdbx_description
1 polymer ?
#
loop_
_entity_poly.entity_id
_entity_poly.type
_entity_poly.pdbx_seq_one_letter_code
_entity_poly.pdbx_strand_id
1 'polypeptide(L)'
;MVREYRIEVPLPEGYNGEFLNDAPSPIYRPRMEEIYNFRIESWGFYFIDRGVHDEVASYALKMFIDEALRLSDHIEIIRIT
;
A
#
# COMPACT_ATOMS: atom_id res chain seq x y z
N MET A 1 15.22 1.41 6.33
CA MET A 1 15.46 0.17 5.55
C MET A 1 14.24 -0.02 4.68
N VAL A 2 14.43 -0.34 3.39
CA VAL A 2 13.30 -0.57 2.49
C VAL A 2 12.59 -1.86 2.87
N ARG A 3 11.25 -1.84 2.88
CA ARG A 3 10.41 -3.01 3.16
C ARG A 3 9.39 -3.14 2.05
N GLU A 4 9.17 -4.37 1.59
CA GLU A 4 8.27 -4.66 0.49
C GLU A 4 7.22 -5.67 0.92
N TYR A 5 5.96 -5.39 0.59
CA TYR A 5 4.82 -6.20 0.98
C TYR A 5 3.98 -6.57 -0.22
N ARG A 6 3.61 -7.86 -0.27
CA ARG A 6 2.54 -8.39 -1.11
C ARG A 6 1.30 -8.56 -0.25
N ILE A 7 0.22 -7.86 -0.58
CA ILE A 7 -1.08 -7.97 0.08
C ILE A 7 -2.00 -8.67 -0.91
N GLU A 8 -2.27 -9.95 -0.69
CA GLU A 8 -3.06 -10.76 -1.60
C GLU A 8 -4.54 -10.68 -1.26
N VAL A 9 -5.32 -10.26 -2.25
CA VAL A 9 -6.77 -10.12 -2.19
C VAL A 9 -7.34 -10.21 -3.61
N PRO A 10 -8.38 -11.03 -3.86
CA PRO A 10 -9.04 -11.04 -5.15
C PRO A 10 -9.65 -9.66 -5.45
N LEU A 11 -9.19 -9.02 -6.52
CA LEU A 11 -9.76 -7.74 -6.95
C LEU A 11 -10.96 -7.99 -7.87
N PRO A 12 -12.07 -7.26 -7.69
CA PRO A 12 -13.19 -7.33 -8.62
C PRO A 12 -12.77 -6.81 -10.01
N GLU A 13 -13.45 -7.29 -11.05
CA GLU A 13 -13.22 -6.80 -12.41
C GLU A 13 -13.46 -5.28 -12.49
N GLY A 14 -12.52 -4.56 -13.08
CA GLY A 14 -12.58 -3.10 -13.19
C GLY A 14 -12.24 -2.34 -11.91
N TYR A 15 -11.65 -2.99 -10.90
CA TYR A 15 -11.18 -2.31 -9.67
C TYR A 15 -10.30 -1.10 -10.00
N ASN A 16 -10.63 0.06 -9.44
CA ASN A 16 -10.05 1.36 -9.80
C ASN A 16 -9.26 2.05 -8.66
N GLY A 17 -9.21 1.46 -7.46
CA GLY A 17 -8.38 1.95 -6.35
C GLY A 17 -8.81 3.30 -5.78
N GLU A 18 -10.11 3.62 -5.72
CA GLU A 18 -10.62 4.91 -5.23
C GLU A 18 -10.11 5.35 -3.86
N PHE A 19 -9.82 4.41 -2.94
CA PHE A 19 -9.24 4.70 -1.62
C PHE A 19 -7.90 5.46 -1.67
N LEU A 20 -7.20 5.38 -2.80
CA LEU A 20 -5.93 6.10 -3.02
C LEU A 20 -6.10 7.62 -3.05
N ASN A 21 -7.31 8.11 -3.33
CA ASN A 21 -7.61 9.54 -3.28
C ASN A 21 -7.46 10.12 -1.86
N ASP A 22 -7.63 9.29 -0.84
CA ASP A 22 -7.50 9.65 0.58
C ASP A 22 -6.11 9.33 1.14
N ALA A 23 -5.22 8.74 0.33
CA ALA A 23 -3.90 8.33 0.78
C ALA A 23 -3.02 9.56 1.09
N PRO A 24 -2.16 9.48 2.13
CA PRO A 24 -1.22 10.57 2.41
C PRO A 24 -0.27 10.78 1.24
N SER A 25 0.37 11.95 1.15
CA SER A 25 1.33 12.17 0.06
C SER A 25 2.47 11.15 0.13
N PRO A 26 2.82 10.46 -0.98
CA PRO A 26 3.94 9.53 -1.00
C PRO A 26 5.30 10.25 -1.03
N ILE A 27 5.34 11.58 -1.03
CA ILE A 27 6.57 12.38 -1.12
C ILE A 27 6.81 13.14 0.18
N TYR A 28 7.97 12.92 0.77
CA TYR A 28 8.49 13.70 1.88
C TYR A 28 9.07 15.02 1.36
N ARG A 29 8.19 16.03 1.29
CA ARG A 29 8.49 17.35 0.70
C ARG A 29 9.77 18.03 1.19
N PRO A 30 10.17 17.96 2.48
CA PRO A 30 11.40 18.63 2.94
C PRO A 30 12.68 18.16 2.23
N ARG A 31 12.70 16.92 1.71
CA ARG A 31 13.86 16.36 0.99
C ARG A 31 13.54 15.88 -0.42
N MET A 32 12.28 16.00 -0.85
CA MET A 32 11.80 15.47 -2.12
C MET A 32 12.08 13.97 -2.28
N GLU A 33 12.00 13.22 -1.18
CA GLU A 33 12.22 11.77 -1.13
C GLU A 33 10.89 11.03 -1.16
N GLU A 34 10.87 9.84 -1.75
CA GLU A 34 9.71 8.96 -1.75
C GLU A 34 9.57 8.27 -0.39
N ILE A 35 8.40 8.38 0.25
CA ILE A 35 8.06 7.73 1.51
C ILE A 35 7.63 6.29 1.25
N TYR A 36 6.75 6.10 0.26
CA TYR A 36 6.26 4.80 -0.15
C TYR A 36 5.86 4.81 -1.64
N ASN A 37 5.76 3.63 -2.23
CA ASN A 37 5.21 3.43 -3.57
C ASN A 37 4.32 2.19 -3.56
N PHE A 38 3.48 2.04 -4.58
CA PHE A 38 2.59 0.89 -4.69
C PHE A 38 2.29 0.52 -6.14
N ARG A 39 1.77 -0.68 -6.32
CA ARG A 39 1.11 -1.12 -7.56
C ARG A 39 -0.14 -1.92 -7.23
N ILE A 40 -1.15 -1.79 -8.06
CA ILE A 40 -2.33 -2.65 -8.04
C ILE A 40 -2.09 -3.72 -9.09
N GLU A 41 -2.21 -4.98 -8.68
CA GLU A 41 -1.94 -6.16 -9.50
C GLU A 41 -3.17 -7.08 -9.46
N SER A 42 -3.29 -8.03 -10.39
CA SER A 42 -4.47 -8.92 -10.45
C SER A 42 -4.68 -9.76 -9.18
N TRP A 43 -3.62 -10.00 -8.42
CA TRP A 43 -3.64 -10.75 -7.16
C TRP A 43 -3.83 -9.86 -5.92
N GLY A 44 -3.86 -8.52 -6.06
CA GLY A 44 -4.01 -7.59 -4.93
C GLY A 44 -3.09 -6.37 -5.01
N PHE A 45 -2.41 -6.06 -3.91
CA PHE A 45 -1.61 -4.83 -3.78
C PHE A 45 -0.13 -5.10 -3.49
N TYR A 46 0.73 -4.42 -4.24
CA TYR A 46 2.15 -4.35 -3.95
C TYR A 46 2.45 -3.03 -3.24
N PHE A 47 3.14 -3.07 -2.11
CA PHE A 47 3.49 -1.87 -1.33
C PHE A 47 4.98 -1.84 -1.00
N ILE A 48 5.61 -0.67 -1.18
CA ILE A 48 7.01 -0.42 -0.86
C ILE A 48 7.07 0.68 0.18
N ASP A 49 7.60 0.38 1.36
CA ASP A 49 7.99 1.36 2.37
C ASP A 49 9.48 1.70 2.17
N ARG A 50 9.80 2.96 1.90
CA ARG A 50 11.19 3.41 1.70
C ARG A 50 11.92 3.69 3.02
N GLY A 51 11.21 3.74 4.15
CA GLY A 51 11.76 4.05 5.46
C GLY A 51 12.19 5.52 5.63
N VAL A 52 11.57 6.42 4.86
CA VAL A 52 11.84 7.88 4.91
C VAL A 52 10.98 8.56 5.97
N HIS A 53 9.72 8.15 6.11
CA HIS A 53 8.79 8.69 7.09
C HIS A 53 7.85 7.58 7.59
N ASP A 54 8.31 6.85 8.62
CA ASP A 54 7.67 5.61 9.10
C ASP A 54 6.18 5.79 9.44
N GLU A 55 5.78 6.92 10.04
CA GLU A 55 4.37 7.17 10.39
C GLU A 55 3.46 7.24 9.14
N VAL A 56 3.92 7.93 8.08
CA VAL A 56 3.16 8.09 6.84
C VAL A 56 3.14 6.78 6.07
N ALA A 57 4.27 6.08 5.99
CA ALA A 57 4.34 4.77 5.34
C ALA A 57 3.46 3.74 6.05
N SER A 58 3.45 3.73 7.38
CA SER A 58 2.62 2.82 8.19
C SER A 58 1.13 3.14 8.05
N TYR A 59 0.78 4.42 8.03
CA TYR A 59 -0.61 4.84 7.81
C TYR A 59 -1.09 4.46 6.40
N ALA A 60 -0.27 4.69 5.37
CA ALA A 60 -0.57 4.25 4.02
C ALA A 60 -0.73 2.73 3.95
N LEU A 61 0.22 1.94 4.49
CA LEU A 61 0.12 0.47 4.51
C LEU A 61 -1.18 -0.01 5.19
N LYS A 62 -1.56 0.62 6.31
CA LYS A 62 -2.85 0.33 6.96
C LYS A 62 -4.03 0.57 6.01
N MET A 63 -4.04 1.65 5.23
CA MET A 63 -5.11 1.90 4.25
C MET A 63 -5.20 0.79 3.19
N PHE A 64 -4.08 0.28 2.70
CA PHE A 64 -4.09 -0.87 1.76
C PHE A 64 -4.64 -2.14 2.42
N ILE A 65 -4.31 -2.38 3.69
CA ILE A 65 -4.82 -3.53 4.46
C ILE A 65 -6.32 -3.38 4.70
N ASP A 66 -6.78 -2.20 5.13
CA ASP A 66 -8.19 -1.93 5.37
C ASP A 66 -9.02 -2.06 4.09
N GLU A 67 -8.49 -1.58 2.96
CA GLU A 67 -9.13 -1.75 1.66
C GLU A 67 -9.18 -3.21 1.23
N ALA A 68 -8.09 -3.96 1.41
CA ALA A 68 -8.08 -5.39 1.11
C ALA A 68 -9.12 -6.14 1.97
N LEU A 69 -9.22 -5.80 3.26
CA LEU A 69 -10.22 -6.37 4.17
C LEU A 69 -11.66 -5.91 3.85
N ARG A 70 -11.85 -4.75 3.22
CA ARG A 70 -13.16 -4.33 2.71
C ARG A 70 -13.61 -5.18 1.53
N LEU A 71 -12.68 -5.70 0.73
CA LEU A 71 -12.96 -6.53 -0.44
C LEU A 71 -13.10 -8.02 -0.08
N SER A 72 -12.44 -8.48 0.97
CA SER A 72 -12.43 -9.88 1.38
C SER A 72 -12.24 -10.01 2.90
N ASP A 73 -13.01 -10.87 3.55
CA ASP A 73 -12.89 -11.16 4.99
C ASP A 73 -11.53 -11.78 5.37
N HIS A 74 -10.76 -12.24 4.39
CA HIS A 74 -9.43 -12.82 4.55
C HIS A 74 -8.45 -12.25 3.53
N ILE A 75 -7.25 -11.92 3.99
CA ILE A 75 -6.11 -11.45 3.17
C ILE A 75 -4.83 -12.15 3.61
N GLU A 76 -3.85 -12.26 2.70
CA GLU A 76 -2.49 -12.69 3.04
C GLU A 76 -1.52 -11.53 2.89
N ILE A 77 -0.65 -11.32 3.87
CA ILE A 77 0.40 -10.29 3.82
C ILE A 77 1.76 -10.98 3.88
N ILE A 78 2.53 -10.83 2.81
CA ILE A 78 3.85 -11.46 2.67
C ILE A 78 4.89 -10.35 2.58
N ARG A 79 5.88 -10.39 3.47
CA ARG A 79 7.06 -9.53 3.36
C ARG A 79 8.05 -10.15 2.40
N ILE A 80 8.51 -9.37 1.42
CA ILE A 80 9.44 -9.82 0.37
C ILE A 80 10.89 -9.45 0.74
N THR A 81 11.10 -8.24 1.25
CA THR A 81 12.42 -7.67 1.62
C THR A 81 12.34 -6.96 2.97
#